data_AF-A0A530L6G7-F1
#
_entry.id   AF-A0A530L6G7-F1
#
_cell.length_a   1.000
_cell.length_b   1.000
_cell.length_c   1.000
_cell.angle_alpha   90.00
_cell.angle_beta   90.00
_cell.angle_gamma   90.00
#
_symmetry.space_group_name_H-M   'P 1'
#
loop_
_entity.id
_entity.type
_entity.pdbx_description
1 polymer ?
#
loop_
_entity_poly.entity_id
_entity_poly.type
_entity_poly.pdbx_seq_one_letter_code
_entity_poly.pdbx_strand_id
1 'polypeptide(L)'
;NAADRAVAMSFADWGIPTLTSVQAVRRALPTVKLIASGGIRDGVDVAKAIRLCADIAGQAASVLGAATVSTEAVVAHFEIVIRQLAVACFCTGS
;
A
#
# COMPACT_ATOMS: atom_id res chain seq x y z
N ASN A 1 29.12 0.72 -6.96
CA ASN A 1 29.77 1.73 -7.84
C ASN A 1 28.76 2.16 -8.93
N ALA A 2 29.12 3.00 -9.91
CA ALA A 2 28.18 3.44 -10.96
C ALA A 2 27.68 2.29 -11.86
N ALA A 3 28.54 1.29 -12.14
CA ALA A 3 28.17 0.12 -12.92
C ALA A 3 27.15 -0.76 -12.17
N ASP A 4 27.35 -1.03 -10.89
CA ASP A 4 26.40 -1.81 -10.07
C ASP A 4 25.04 -1.12 -10.00
N ARG A 5 25.03 0.22 -9.90
CA ARG A 5 23.79 1.00 -9.93
C ARG A 5 23.08 0.84 -11.28
N ALA A 6 23.80 0.91 -12.40
CA ALA A 6 23.21 0.73 -13.72
C ALA A 6 22.57 -0.65 -13.86
N VAL A 7 23.26 -1.71 -13.41
CA VAL A 7 22.72 -3.08 -13.41
C VAL A 7 21.47 -3.18 -12.55
N ALA A 8 21.50 -2.67 -11.31
CA ALA A 8 20.34 -2.72 -10.42
C ALA A 8 19.12 -1.98 -11.00
N MET A 9 19.34 -0.82 -11.63
CA MET A 9 18.26 -0.02 -12.20
C MET A 9 17.59 -0.70 -13.40
N SER A 10 18.26 -1.61 -14.12
CA SER A 10 17.61 -2.42 -15.17
C SER A 10 16.50 -3.34 -14.63
N PHE A 11 16.47 -3.60 -13.33
CA PHE A 11 15.46 -4.42 -12.66
C PHE A 11 14.57 -3.61 -11.70
N ALA A 12 14.66 -2.28 -11.71
CA ALA A 12 13.93 -1.44 -10.76
C ALA A 12 12.40 -1.64 -10.82
N ASP A 13 11.88 -1.89 -12.03
CA ASP A 13 10.45 -2.14 -12.28
C ASP A 13 10.12 -3.64 -12.44
N TRP A 14 11.05 -4.53 -12.09
CA TRP A 14 10.84 -5.97 -12.18
C TRP A 14 9.87 -6.45 -11.10
N GLY A 15 8.74 -7.02 -11.51
CA GLY A 15 7.75 -7.62 -10.60
C GLY A 15 6.31 -7.49 -11.13
N ILE A 16 5.35 -7.84 -10.27
CA ILE A 16 3.93 -7.68 -10.57
C ILE A 16 3.41 -6.46 -9.78
N PRO A 17 2.83 -5.45 -10.45
CA PRO A 17 2.21 -4.33 -9.76
C PRO A 17 1.17 -4.78 -8.74
N THR A 18 1.13 -4.16 -7.56
CA THR A 18 0.31 -4.58 -6.41
C THR A 18 -1.14 -4.88 -6.78
N LEU A 19 -1.80 -3.99 -7.53
CA LEU A 19 -3.21 -4.15 -7.89
C LEU A 19 -3.44 -5.29 -8.88
N THR A 20 -2.52 -5.50 -9.82
CA THR A 20 -2.54 -6.65 -10.73
C THR A 20 -2.42 -7.96 -9.96
N SER A 21 -1.52 -8.01 -8.97
CA SER A 21 -1.33 -9.17 -8.10
C SER A 21 -2.59 -9.47 -7.27
N VAL A 22 -3.14 -8.45 -6.60
CA VAL A 22 -4.36 -8.56 -5.78
C VAL A 22 -5.53 -9.11 -6.59
N GLN A 23 -5.78 -8.56 -7.78
CA GLN A 23 -6.86 -9.04 -8.65
C GLN A 23 -6.64 -10.47 -9.14
N ALA A 24 -5.40 -10.83 -9.50
CA ALA A 24 -5.06 -12.19 -9.91
C ALA A 24 -5.31 -13.19 -8.78
N VAL A 25 -4.88 -12.88 -7.56
CA VAL A 25 -5.09 -13.73 -6.38
C VAL A 25 -6.57 -13.83 -6.04
N ARG A 26 -7.33 -12.73 -6.04
CA ARG A 26 -8.78 -12.79 -5.78
C ARG A 26 -9.51 -13.67 -6.79
N ARG A 27 -9.14 -13.62 -8.08
CA ARG A 27 -9.74 -14.49 -9.11
C ARG A 27 -9.41 -15.97 -8.86
N ALA A 28 -8.19 -16.29 -8.46
CA ALA A 28 -7.76 -17.67 -8.21
C ALA A 28 -8.29 -18.23 -6.87
N LEU A 29 -8.40 -17.38 -5.85
CA LEU A 29 -8.79 -17.73 -4.49
C LEU A 29 -9.90 -16.77 -3.98
N PRO A 30 -11.16 -16.96 -4.40
CA PRO A 30 -12.23 -15.97 -4.18
C PRO A 30 -12.52 -15.63 -2.72
N THR A 31 -12.24 -16.54 -1.79
CA THR A 31 -12.59 -16.41 -0.37
C THR A 31 -11.41 -16.20 0.57
N VAL A 32 -10.17 -16.27 0.05
CA VAL A 32 -8.99 -16.08 0.90
C VAL A 32 -8.95 -14.65 1.43
N LYS A 33 -8.45 -14.49 2.65
CA LYS A 33 -8.14 -13.16 3.18
C LYS A 33 -6.92 -12.60 2.46
N LEU A 34 -7.09 -11.42 1.87
CA LEU A 34 -6.13 -10.81 0.96
C LEU A 34 -5.66 -9.47 1.49
N ILE A 35 -4.34 -9.36 1.66
CA ILE A 35 -3.67 -8.15 2.11
C ILE A 35 -3.00 -7.50 0.89
N ALA A 36 -3.37 -6.26 0.57
CA ALA A 36 -2.63 -5.46 -0.39
C ALA A 36 -1.47 -4.74 0.31
N SER A 37 -0.25 -4.95 -0.16
CA SER A 37 0.94 -4.26 0.35
C SER A 37 1.88 -3.95 -0.81
N GLY A 38 2.88 -3.09 -0.54
CA GLY A 38 3.79 -2.58 -1.57
C GLY A 38 3.21 -1.34 -2.25
N GLY A 39 3.82 -0.18 -2.01
CA GLY A 39 3.42 1.09 -2.64
C GLY A 39 2.18 1.77 -2.05
N ILE A 40 1.61 1.28 -0.94
CA ILE A 40 0.51 1.98 -0.23
C ILE A 40 1.08 3.17 0.54
N ARG A 41 0.70 4.40 0.16
CA ARG A 41 1.30 5.63 0.71
C ARG A 41 0.37 6.41 1.63
N ASP A 42 -0.93 6.38 1.36
CA ASP A 42 -1.93 7.21 2.04
C ASP A 42 -3.28 6.48 2.13
N GLY A 43 -4.27 7.12 2.77
CA GLY A 43 -5.61 6.53 2.93
C GLY A 43 -6.39 6.38 1.62
N VAL A 44 -6.05 7.11 0.56
CA VAL A 44 -6.68 6.98 -0.76
C VAL A 44 -6.16 5.73 -1.47
N ASP A 45 -4.86 5.44 -1.36
CA ASP A 45 -4.28 4.19 -1.85
C ASP A 45 -4.85 2.98 -1.09
N VAL A 46 -5.11 3.09 0.22
CA VAL A 46 -5.83 2.07 1.01
C VAL A 46 -7.25 1.85 0.44
N ALA A 47 -8.00 2.93 0.21
CA ALA A 47 -9.36 2.84 -0.34
C ALA A 47 -9.37 2.14 -1.71
N LYS A 48 -8.44 2.50 -2.60
CA LYS A 48 -8.28 1.86 -3.92
C LYS A 48 -7.98 0.38 -3.79
N ALA A 49 -7.06 0.00 -2.89
CA ALA A 49 -6.70 -1.39 -2.68
C ALA A 49 -7.89 -2.24 -2.24
N ILE A 50 -8.69 -1.76 -1.28
CA ILE A 50 -9.90 -2.44 -0.81
C ILE A 50 -10.93 -2.52 -1.95
N ARG A 51 -11.17 -1.40 -2.65
CA ARG A 51 -12.11 -1.34 -3.77
C ARG A 51 -11.73 -2.28 -4.93
N LEU A 52 -10.45 -2.59 -5.05
CA LEU A 52 -9.86 -3.52 -6.02
C LEU A 52 -9.63 -4.93 -5.44
N CYS A 53 -10.45 -5.32 -4.46
CA CYS A 53 -10.63 -6.67 -3.93
C CYS A 53 -9.67 -7.15 -2.83
N ALA A 54 -8.87 -6.26 -2.24
CA ALA A 54 -8.19 -6.55 -0.98
C ALA A 54 -9.19 -6.50 0.19
N ASP A 55 -8.95 -7.32 1.21
CA ASP A 55 -9.69 -7.21 2.48
C ASP A 55 -9.09 -6.11 3.37
N ILE A 56 -7.75 -5.98 3.36
CA ILE A 56 -6.99 -5.00 4.15
C ILE A 56 -5.77 -4.51 3.36
N ALA A 57 -5.20 -3.37 3.75
CA ALA A 57 -3.97 -2.82 3.18
C ALA A 57 -2.87 -2.65 4.24
N GLY A 58 -1.61 -2.79 3.84
CA GLY A 58 -0.44 -2.67 4.72
C GLY A 58 0.61 -1.68 4.21
N GLN A 59 1.26 -0.96 5.14
CA GLN A 59 2.37 -0.04 4.87
C GLN A 59 3.65 -0.51 5.56
N ALA A 60 4.79 -0.34 4.88
CA ALA A 60 6.12 -0.57 5.44
C ALA A 60 7.02 0.66 5.21
N ALA A 61 7.52 0.85 3.98
CA ALA A 61 8.41 1.98 3.66
C ALA A 61 7.78 3.36 3.98
N SER A 62 6.48 3.53 3.73
CA SER A 62 5.78 4.80 3.95
C SER A 62 5.66 5.21 5.42
N VAL A 63 5.69 4.27 6.37
CA VAL A 63 5.68 4.57 7.81
C VAL A 63 7.08 4.63 8.40
N LEU A 64 8.10 4.13 7.68
CA LEU A 64 9.47 4.02 8.19
C LEU A 64 10.05 5.36 8.66
N GLY A 65 9.81 6.44 7.92
CA GLY A 65 10.29 7.77 8.32
C GLY A 65 9.73 8.22 9.68
N ALA A 66 8.44 8.00 9.92
CA ALA A 66 7.82 8.26 11.23
C ALA A 66 8.36 7.33 12.32
N ALA A 67 8.57 6.05 11.98
CA ALA A 67 9.12 5.05 12.90
C ALA A 67 10.56 5.35 13.34
N THR A 68 11.35 6.05 12.51
CA THR A 68 12.69 6.52 12.92
C THR A 68 12.67 7.72 13.87
N VAL A 69 11.51 8.36 14.05
CA VAL A 69 11.36 9.55 14.92
C VAL A 69 10.83 9.15 16.29
N SER A 70 9.61 8.60 16.36
CA SER A 70 9.03 8.13 17.63
C SER A 70 7.76 7.30 17.42
N THR A 71 7.26 6.68 18.49
CA THR A 71 5.95 6.01 18.50
C THR A 71 4.81 6.99 18.19
N GLU A 72 4.85 8.19 18.76
CA GLU A 72 3.84 9.24 18.54
C GLU A 72 3.82 9.69 17.08
N ALA A 73 4.97 9.78 16.43
CA ALA A 73 5.05 10.08 15.00
C ALA A 73 4.38 8.99 14.15
N VAL A 74 4.53 7.70 14.52
CA VAL A 74 3.85 6.59 13.86
C VAL A 74 2.34 6.66 14.06
N VAL A 75 1.89 6.96 15.29
CA VAL A 75 0.46 7.16 15.58
C VAL A 75 -0.10 8.30 14.73
N ALA A 76 0.56 9.46 14.72
CA ALA A 76 0.13 10.61 13.93
C ALA A 76 0.09 10.32 12.42
N HIS A 77 1.05 9.54 11.89
CA HIS A 77 1.04 9.07 10.50
C HIS A 77 -0.24 8.27 10.21
N PHE A 78 -0.57 7.29 11.04
CA PHE A 78 -1.76 6.46 10.82
C PHE A 78 -3.08 7.20 11.08
N GLU A 79 -3.14 8.17 11.99
CA GLU A 79 -4.32 9.03 12.16
C GLU A 79 -4.63 9.80 10.87
N ILE A 80 -3.60 10.32 10.19
CA ILE A 80 -3.75 10.99 8.89
C ILE A 80 -4.27 9.99 7.84
N VAL A 81 -3.68 8.81 7.74
CA VAL A 81 -4.09 7.75 6.79
C VAL A 81 -5.55 7.34 7.03
N ILE A 82 -5.95 7.14 8.29
CA ILE A 82 -7.32 6.77 8.67
C ILE A 82 -8.29 7.88 8.25
N ARG A 83 -7.95 9.15 8.52
CA ARG A 83 -8.81 10.29 8.14
C ARG A 83 -8.94 10.44 6.63
N GLN A 84 -7.87 10.23 5.87
CA GLN A 84 -7.90 10.22 4.40
C GLN A 84 -8.80 9.09 3.87
N LEU A 85 -8.70 7.89 4.44
CA LEU A 85 -9.56 6.76 4.09
C LEU A 85 -11.04 7.09 4.37
N ALA A 86 -11.35 7.65 5.55
CA ALA A 86 -12.71 8.06 5.90
C ALA A 86 -13.28 9.09 4.93
N VAL A 87 -12.48 10.09 4.52
CA VAL A 87 -12.87 11.06 3.49
C VAL A 87 -13.13 10.39 2.14
N ALA A 88 -12.26 9.46 1.72
CA ALA A 88 -12.47 8.70 0.49
C ALA A 88 -13.80 7.92 0.52
N CYS A 89 -14.10 7.23 1.62
CA CYS A 89 -15.36 6.51 1.81
C CYS A 89 -16.58 7.45 1.76
N PHE A 90 -16.50 8.63 2.40
CA PHE A 90 -17.56 9.63 2.34
C PHE A 90 -17.82 10.10 0.91
N CYS A 91 -16.76 10.42 0.17
CA CYS A 91 -16.86 10.85 -1.23
C CYS A 91 -17.40 9.77 -2.18
N THR A 92 -17.31 8.48 -1.82
CA THR A 92 -17.80 7.36 -2.64
C THR A 92 -19.10 6.72 -2.11
N GLY A 93 -19.68 7.23 -1.02
CA GLY A 93 -20.91 6.69 -0.42
C GLY A 93 -20.77 5.24 0.06
N SER A 94 -19.61 4.89 0.65
CA SER A 94 -19.30 3.56 1.18
C SER A 94 -19.70 3.37 2.64
#